data_AF-A0A2N5A2A8-F1
#
_entry.id   AF-A0A2N5A2A8-F1
#
_cell.length_a   1.000
_cell.length_b   1.000
_cell.length_c   1.000
_cell.angle_alpha   90.00
_cell.angle_beta   90.00
_cell.angle_gamma   90.00
#
_symmetry.space_group_name_H-M   'P 1'
#
loop_
_entity.id
_entity.type
_entity.pdbx_description
1 polymer ?
#
loop_
_entity_poly.entity_id
_entity_poly.type
_entity_poly.pdbx_seq_one_letter_code
_entity_poly.pdbx_strand_id
1 'polypeptide(L)'
;MSKEDDIRLDQKVRAAWMYYIAGQNQSEIASQLGTSRPVVQRLIAAAKEEGIVSINLHHPVANCLDYAQLLQEKYRLLECNVVPAFSEESTLDSVSFGCYQLMARYLQ
;
A
#
# COMPACT_ATOMS: atom_id res chain seq x y z
N MET A 1 9.02 18.06 20.03
CA MET A 1 9.62 16.83 19.48
C MET A 1 10.92 16.56 20.22
N SER A 2 11.10 15.36 20.78
CA SER A 2 12.33 14.98 21.47
C SER A 2 13.43 14.61 20.46
N LYS A 3 14.71 14.69 20.86
CA LYS A 3 15.84 14.22 20.01
C LYS A 3 15.70 12.75 19.61
N GLU A 4 15.04 11.93 20.43
CA GLU A 4 14.81 10.51 20.15
C GLU A 4 13.79 10.31 19.02
N ASP A 5 12.79 11.18 18.93
CA ASP A 5 11.79 11.11 17.86
C ASP A 5 12.42 11.40 16.49
N ASP A 6 13.35 12.36 16.46
CA ASP A 6 14.07 12.77 15.24
C ASP A 6 14.99 11.66 14.73
N ILE A 7 15.70 10.97 15.64
CA ILE A 7 16.53 9.81 15.31
C ILE A 7 15.69 8.65 14.78
N ARG A 8 14.51 8.39 15.39
CA ARG A 8 13.61 7.34 14.91
C ARG A 8 13.02 7.66 13.54
N LEU A 9 12.69 8.93 13.29
CA LEU A 9 12.22 9.38 11.99
C LEU A 9 13.30 9.19 10.92
N ASP A 10 14.55 9.59 11.19
CA ASP A 10 15.68 9.37 10.28
C ASP A 10 15.87 7.89 9.92
N GLN A 11 15.81 7.00 10.92
CA GLN A 11 15.93 5.56 10.69
C GLN A 11 14.79 4.99 9.82
N LYS A 12 13.55 5.46 10.01
CA LYS A 12 12.42 5.07 9.16
C LYS A 12 12.61 5.52 7.72
N VAL A 13 13.00 6.78 7.52
CA VAL A 13 13.23 7.37 6.19
C VAL A 13 14.35 6.64 5.46
N ARG A 14 15.48 6.38 6.14
CA ARG A 14 16.62 5.69 5.54
C ARG A 14 16.28 4.24 5.18
N ALA A 15 15.62 3.50 6.07
CA ALA A 15 15.20 2.13 5.81
C ALA A 15 14.22 2.07 4.62
N ALA A 16 13.26 2.99 4.56
CA ALA A 16 12.31 3.11 3.46
C ALA A 16 12.99 3.44 2.12
N TRP A 17 13.90 4.41 2.10
CA TRP A 17 14.66 4.79 0.90
C TRP A 17 15.46 3.61 0.35
N MET A 18 16.21 2.94 1.23
CA MET A 18 17.04 1.79 0.85
C MET A 18 16.19 0.64 0.26
N TYR A 19 14.99 0.42 0.82
CA TYR A 19 14.10 -0.63 0.35
C TYR A 19 13.39 -0.28 -0.97
N TYR A 20 12.72 0.87 -1.03
CA TYR A 20 11.86 1.21 -2.17
C TYR A 20 12.61 1.83 -3.34
N ILE A 21 13.67 2.59 -3.08
CA ILE A 21 14.41 3.33 -4.13
C ILE A 21 15.71 2.63 -4.48
N ALA A 22 16.48 2.21 -3.48
CA ALA A 22 17.76 1.51 -3.74
C ALA A 22 17.60 0.01 -4.03
N GLY A 23 16.39 -0.56 -3.86
CA GLY A 23 16.08 -1.95 -4.17
C GLY A 23 16.79 -2.99 -3.29
N GLN A 24 17.31 -2.56 -2.13
CA GLN A 24 18.01 -3.45 -1.21
C GLN A 24 17.04 -4.36 -0.47
N ASN A 25 17.48 -5.58 -0.17
CA ASN A 25 16.69 -6.47 0.68
C ASN A 25 16.86 -6.13 2.17
N GLN A 26 15.91 -6.57 3.00
CA GLN A 26 15.88 -6.20 4.42
C GLN A 26 17.11 -6.66 5.22
N SER A 27 17.82 -7.70 4.76
CA SER A 27 19.05 -8.17 5.41
C SER A 27 20.21 -7.23 5.13
N GLU A 28 20.36 -6.76 3.89
CA GLU A 28 21.36 -5.77 3.49
C GLU A 28 21.17 -4.45 4.25
N ILE A 29 19.91 -3.99 4.32
CA ILE A 29 19.54 -2.78 5.06
C ILE A 29 19.86 -2.93 6.55
N ALA A 30 19.59 -4.11 7.13
CA ALA A 30 19.89 -4.37 8.53
C ALA A 30 21.39 -4.26 8.83
N SER A 31 22.23 -4.82 7.96
CA SER A 31 23.69 -4.66 8.04
C SER A 31 24.13 -3.20 7.92
N GLN A 32 23.54 -2.42 6.99
CA GLN A 32 23.91 -1.01 6.80
C GLN A 32 23.45 -0.08 7.92
N LEU A 33 22.29 -0.35 8.52
CA LEU A 33 21.74 0.44 9.63
C LEU A 33 22.23 -0.04 11.00
N GLY A 34 23.06 -1.08 11.06
CA GLY A 34 23.57 -1.64 12.31
C GLY A 34 22.46 -2.21 13.20
N THR A 35 21.40 -2.76 12.59
CA THR A 35 20.24 -3.31 13.30
C THR A 35 19.89 -4.71 12.81
N SER A 36 18.79 -5.28 13.30
CA SER A 36 18.31 -6.61 12.90
C SER A 36 17.26 -6.52 11.81
N ARG A 37 17.14 -7.58 11.00
CA ARG A 37 16.12 -7.70 9.94
C ARG A 37 14.68 -7.46 10.46
N PRO A 38 14.24 -7.99 11.62
CA PRO A 38 12.90 -7.69 12.15
C PRO A 38 12.70 -6.23 12.56
N VAL A 39 13.78 -5.51 12.90
CA VAL A 39 13.70 -4.07 13.19
C VAL A 39 13.55 -3.28 11.90
N VAL A 40 14.32 -3.61 10.86
CA VAL A 40 14.17 -3.00 9.52
C VAL A 40 12.75 -3.19 8.98
N GLN A 41 12.21 -4.41 9.09
CA GLN A 41 10.83 -4.68 8.66
C GLN A 41 9.82 -3.78 9.39
N ARG A 42 9.99 -3.59 10.71
CA ARG A 42 9.15 -2.68 11.50
C ARG A 42 9.33 -1.22 11.12
N LEU A 43 10.55 -0.77 10.82
CA LEU A 43 10.84 0.60 10.37
C LEU A 43 10.17 0.91 9.02
N ILE A 44 10.27 0.00 8.06
CA ILE A 44 9.63 0.14 6.74
C ILE A 44 8.11 0.15 6.89
N ALA A 45 7.55 -0.75 7.72
CA ALA A 45 6.12 -0.80 7.99
C ALA A 45 5.62 0.50 8.64
N ALA A 46 6.33 0.99 9.66
CA ALA A 46 5.99 2.25 10.33
C ALA A 46 6.09 3.45 9.37
N ALA A 47 7.09 3.48 8.48
CA ALA A 47 7.19 4.53 7.46
C ALA A 47 6.00 4.56 6.50
N LYS A 48 5.42 3.39 6.19
CA LYS A 48 4.21 3.28 5.38
C LYS A 48 2.96 3.68 6.16
N GLU A 49 2.82 3.21 7.40
CA GLU A 49 1.66 3.47 8.26
C GLU A 49 1.54 4.95 8.65
N GLU A 50 2.66 5.62 8.90
CA GLU A 50 2.73 7.04 9.23
C GLU A 50 2.68 7.95 8.00
N GLY A 51 2.58 7.39 6.79
CA GLY A 51 2.48 8.15 5.53
C GLY A 51 3.78 8.83 5.09
N ILE A 52 4.93 8.49 5.70
CA ILE A 52 6.26 8.95 5.27
C ILE A 52 6.57 8.46 3.85
N VAL A 53 6.08 7.27 3.50
CA VAL A 53 6.16 6.70 2.15
C VAL A 53 4.75 6.57 1.58
N SER A 54 4.55 7.14 0.39
CA SER A 54 3.39 6.87 -0.46
C SER A 54 3.85 6.14 -1.72
N ILE A 55 3.21 5.00 -2.00
CA ILE A 55 3.48 4.23 -3.22
C ILE A 55 2.36 4.54 -4.21
N ASN A 56 2.71 5.23 -5.29
CA ASN A 56 1.78 5.51 -6.36
C ASN A 56 1.93 4.44 -7.46
N LEU A 57 0.92 3.58 -7.61
CA LEU A 57 0.96 2.49 -8.58
C LEU A 57 0.36 2.97 -9.91
N HIS A 58 1.22 3.28 -10.87
CA HIS A 58 0.79 3.58 -12.24
C HIS A 58 0.58 2.26 -13.01
N HIS A 59 -0.59 1.66 -12.79
CA HIS A 59 -1.04 0.43 -13.48
C HIS A 59 -2.48 0.65 -13.97
N PRO A 60 -2.97 -0.04 -15.01
CA PRO A 60 -4.40 -0.04 -15.38
C PRO A 60 -5.38 -0.36 -14.24
N VAL A 61 -4.90 -0.87 -13.11
CA VAL A 61 -5.68 -1.06 -11.87
C VAL A 61 -6.02 0.29 -11.21
N ALA A 62 -5.16 1.30 -11.34
CA ALA A 62 -5.46 2.67 -10.91
C ALA A 62 -6.62 3.26 -11.73
N ASN A 63 -6.72 2.92 -13.02
CA ASN A 63 -7.88 3.28 -13.83
C ASN A 63 -9.16 2.67 -13.26
N CYS A 64 -9.12 1.51 -12.60
CA CYS A 64 -10.31 0.93 -11.97
C CYS A 64 -10.86 1.87 -10.87
N LEU A 65 -9.99 2.50 -10.08
CA LEU A 65 -10.41 3.47 -9.07
C LEU A 65 -11.03 4.72 -9.71
N ASP A 66 -10.36 5.28 -10.73
CA ASP A 66 -10.85 6.45 -11.45
C ASP A 66 -12.19 6.15 -12.16
N TYR A 67 -12.30 5.00 -12.83
CA TYR A 67 -13.54 4.57 -13.47
C TYR A 67 -14.65 4.31 -12.45
N ALA A 68 -14.35 3.71 -11.30
CA ALA A 68 -15.33 3.50 -10.24
C ALA A 68 -15.92 4.85 -9.79
N GLN A 69 -15.08 5.86 -9.55
CA GLN A 69 -15.53 7.20 -9.20
C GLN A 69 -16.36 7.85 -10.32
N LEU A 70 -15.87 7.83 -11.56
CA LEU A 70 -16.59 8.39 -12.70
C LEU A 70 -17.96 7.74 -12.92
N LEU A 71 -18.06 6.42 -12.71
CA LEU A 71 -19.32 5.68 -12.81
C LEU A 71 -20.28 6.04 -11.66
N GLN A 72 -19.77 6.17 -10.42
CA GLN A 72 -20.58 6.63 -9.30
C GLN A 72 -21.16 8.02 -9.56
N GLU A 73 -20.33 8.97 -10.00
CA GLU A 73 -20.76 10.34 -10.27
C GLU A 73 -21.76 10.41 -11.43
N LYS A 74 -21.47 9.73 -12.54
CA LYS A 74 -22.31 9.73 -13.75
C LYS A 74 -23.68 9.10 -13.53
N TYR A 75 -23.73 7.98 -12.80
CA TYR A 75 -24.97 7.21 -12.60
C TYR A 75 -25.60 7.40 -11.22
N ARG A 76 -24.99 8.22 -10.35
CA ARG A 76 -25.42 8.49 -8.96
C ARG A 76 -25.58 7.21 -8.14
N LEU A 77 -24.61 6.30 -8.27
CA LEU A 77 -24.58 5.07 -7.50
C LEU A 77 -24.17 5.35 -6.06
N LEU A 78 -24.73 4.60 -5.10
CA LEU A 78 -24.31 4.69 -3.69
C LEU A 78 -22.88 4.20 -3.50
N GLU A 79 -22.53 3.10 -4.16
CA GLU A 79 -21.16 2.65 -4.34
C GLU A 79 -21.01 1.99 -5.71
N CYS A 80 -19.80 2.07 -6.24
CA CYS A 80 -19.31 1.34 -7.40
C CYS A 80 -17.89 0.89 -7.09
N ASN A 81 -17.60 -0.38 -7.35
CA ASN A 81 -16.26 -0.93 -7.25
C ASN A 81 -15.91 -1.54 -8.60
N VAL A 82 -14.74 -1.20 -9.14
CA VAL A 82 -14.21 -1.79 -10.36
C VAL A 82 -12.99 -2.60 -9.95
N VAL A 83 -13.00 -3.89 -10.28
CA VAL A 83 -11.89 -4.79 -10.00
C VAL A 83 -11.06 -5.01 -11.26
N PRO A 84 -9.74 -5.17 -11.14
CA PRO A 84 -8.92 -5.51 -12.27
C PRO A 84 -9.19 -6.94 -12.74
N ALA A 85 -9.22 -7.15 -14.06
CA ALA A 85 -9.30 -8.46 -14.69
C ALA A 85 -8.00 -8.75 -15.43
N PHE A 86 -7.27 -9.78 -15.00
CA PHE A 86 -5.98 -10.16 -15.57
C PHE A 86 -6.09 -11.34 -16.56
N SER A 87 -7.11 -12.20 -16.38
CA SER A 87 -7.48 -13.31 -17.26
C SER A 87 -8.95 -13.69 -17.03
N GLU A 88 -9.58 -14.40 -17.97
CA GLU A 88 -10.97 -14.87 -17.80
C GLU A 88 -11.11 -15.76 -16.54
N GLU A 89 -10.14 -16.63 -16.30
CA GLU A 89 -10.12 -17.54 -15.15
C GLU A 89 -10.00 -16.80 -13.80
N SER A 90 -9.21 -15.72 -13.74
CA SER A 90 -9.01 -14.92 -12.52
C SER A 90 -10.07 -13.83 -12.29
N THR A 91 -10.96 -13.61 -13.27
CA THR A 91 -11.96 -12.54 -13.21
C THR A 91 -12.99 -12.81 -12.12
N LEU A 92 -13.47 -14.06 -12.01
CA LEU A 92 -14.46 -14.44 -11.00
C LEU A 92 -13.91 -14.28 -9.58
N ASP A 93 -12.65 -14.66 -9.35
CA ASP A 93 -12.00 -14.50 -8.05
C ASP A 93 -11.84 -13.02 -7.67
N SER A 94 -11.45 -12.20 -8.64
CA SER A 94 -11.27 -10.76 -8.45
C SER A 94 -12.60 -10.07 -8.11
N VAL A 95 -13.68 -10.42 -8.81
CA VAL A 95 -15.04 -9.92 -8.52
C VAL A 95 -15.51 -10.41 -7.16
N SER A 96 -15.31 -11.69 -6.85
CA SER A 96 -15.72 -12.28 -5.56
C SER A 96 -15.06 -11.57 -4.38
N PHE A 97 -13.76 -11.32 -4.48
CA PHE A 97 -13.02 -10.58 -3.46
C PHE A 97 -13.47 -9.13 -3.33
N GLY A 98 -13.66 -8.42 -4.45
CA GLY A 98 -14.17 -7.04 -4.44
C GLY A 98 -15.58 -6.92 -3.87
N CYS A 99 -16.45 -7.90 -4.12
CA CYS A 99 -17.77 -7.99 -3.51
C CYS A 99 -17.70 -8.24 -2.01
N TYR A 100 -16.86 -9.17 -1.56
CA TYR A 100 -16.65 -9.43 -0.14
C TYR A 100 -16.20 -8.14 0.59
N GLN A 101 -15.21 -7.43 0.06
CA GLN A 101 -14.72 -6.18 0.66
C GLN A 101 -15.81 -5.11 0.73
N LEU A 102 -16.64 -5.01 -0.31
CA LEU A 102 -17.76 -4.07 -0.33
C LEU A 102 -18.81 -4.43 0.72
N MET A 103 -19.26 -5.69 0.73
CA MET A 103 -20.27 -6.19 1.69
C MET A 103 -19.81 -6.09 3.14
N ALA A 104 -18.53 -6.37 3.41
CA ALA A 104 -17.94 -6.29 4.76
C ALA A 104 -18.00 -4.87 5.35
N ARG A 105 -18.09 -3.81 4.52
CA ARG A 105 -18.27 -2.43 5.01
C ARG A 105 -19.70 -2.15 5.49
N TYR A 106 -20.68 -2.91 5.01
CA TYR A 106 -22.10 -2.75 5.35
C TYR A 106 -22.59 -3.74 6.40
N LEU A 107 -21.92 -4.88 6.52
CA LEU A 107 -22.18 -5.87 7.56
C LEU A 107 -21.32 -5.53 8.79
N GLN A 108 -21.87 -4.69 9.69
CA GLN A 108 -21.35 -4.54 11.05
C GLN A 108 -21.74 -5.74 11.92
#